data_AF-A0AA85BRK7-F1
#
_entry.id   AF-A0AA85BRK7-F1
#
_cell.length_a   1.000
_cell.length_b   1.000
_cell.length_c   1.000
_cell.angle_alpha   90.00
_cell.angle_beta   90.00
_cell.angle_gamma   90.00
#
_symmetry.space_group_name_H-M   'P 1'
#
loop_
_entity.id
_entity.type
_entity.pdbx_description
1 polymer ?
#
loop_
_entity_poly.entity_id
_entity_poly.type
_entity_poly.pdbx_seq_one_letter_code
_entity_poly.pdbx_strand_id
1 'polypeptide(L)'
;MTSCFQPAVHEQITAYSSNIDSQEKQFEKRTILSPGFSKLPMEELESWKRTHETPTEWRIRRSFLEKNFNKLHPERLECLSHCFTNATLYKVKYPEKVMEEINLLGEGIEEANTCEQRKNFS
;
A
#
# COMPACT_ATOMS: atom_id res chain seq x y z
N MET A 1 -35.50 2.48 4.53
CA MET A 1 -34.35 2.63 3.62
C MET A 1 -33.16 1.95 4.27
N THR A 2 -33.01 0.66 4.06
CA THR A 2 -31.94 -0.16 4.65
C THR A 2 -30.68 0.01 3.81
N SER A 3 -29.65 0.62 4.42
CA SER A 3 -28.32 0.74 3.85
C SER A 3 -27.69 -0.64 3.74
N CYS A 4 -27.37 -1.08 2.52
CA CYS A 4 -26.59 -2.29 2.25
C CYS A 4 -25.13 -2.02 2.67
N PHE A 5 -24.82 -2.23 3.95
CA PHE A 5 -23.46 -2.25 4.45
C PHE A 5 -22.79 -3.53 3.92
N GLN A 6 -21.85 -3.39 2.99
CA GLN A 6 -21.14 -4.55 2.43
C GLN A 6 -20.25 -5.18 3.52
N PRO A 7 -20.46 -6.45 3.92
CA PRO A 7 -19.75 -7.08 5.03
C PRO A 7 -18.25 -7.32 4.75
N ALA A 8 -17.81 -7.25 3.50
CA ALA A 8 -16.43 -7.54 3.09
C ALA A 8 -15.39 -6.55 3.65
N VAL A 9 -15.78 -5.31 3.96
CA VAL A 9 -14.83 -4.28 4.42
C VAL A 9 -14.51 -4.44 5.91
N HIS A 10 -15.44 -4.99 6.69
CA HIS A 10 -15.25 -5.18 8.13
C HIS A 10 -14.28 -6.33 8.44
N GLU A 11 -14.35 -7.40 7.65
CA GLU A 11 -13.51 -8.59 7.82
C GLU A 11 -12.02 -8.30 7.49
N GLN A 12 -11.77 -7.42 6.51
CA GLN A 12 -10.44 -6.95 6.16
C GLN A 12 -9.79 -6.12 7.28
N ILE A 13 -10.57 -5.28 7.98
CA ILE A 13 -10.08 -4.46 9.09
C ILE A 13 -9.70 -5.32 10.30
N THR A 14 -10.49 -6.36 10.59
CA THR A 14 -10.22 -7.28 11.72
C THR A 14 -9.03 -8.20 11.44
N ALA A 15 -8.87 -8.70 10.21
CA ALA A 15 -7.71 -9.50 9.82
C ALA A 15 -6.41 -8.67 9.75
N TYR A 16 -6.51 -7.37 9.44
CA TYR A 16 -5.38 -6.45 9.47
C TYR A 16 -4.89 -6.20 10.90
N SER A 17 -5.81 -5.94 11.83
CA SER A 17 -5.46 -5.65 13.24
C SER A 17 -4.81 -6.82 13.96
N SER A 18 -5.20 -8.06 13.64
CA SER A 18 -4.63 -9.28 14.23
C SER A 18 -3.29 -9.69 13.61
N ASN A 19 -2.93 -9.15 12.44
CA ASN A 19 -1.63 -9.38 11.79
C ASN A 19 -0.54 -8.40 12.26
N ILE A 20 -0.89 -7.20 12.75
CA ILE A 20 0.09 -6.22 13.26
C ILE A 20 0.89 -6.81 14.44
N ASP A 21 0.21 -7.44 15.40
CA ASP A 21 0.85 -8.04 16.58
C ASP A 21 1.81 -9.20 16.24
N SER A 22 1.62 -9.86 15.09
CA SER A 22 2.49 -10.95 14.64
C SER A 22 3.70 -10.46 13.83
N GLN A 23 3.63 -9.28 13.20
CA GLN A 23 4.72 -8.74 12.39
C GLN A 23 5.78 -7.99 13.21
N GLU A 24 5.43 -7.41 14.37
CA GLU A 24 6.38 -6.72 15.26
C GLU A 24 7.53 -7.64 15.70
N LYS A 25 7.26 -8.91 15.99
CA LYS A 25 8.27 -9.89 16.44
C LYS A 25 9.32 -10.25 15.39
N GLN A 26 9.08 -9.93 14.11
CA GLN A 26 9.97 -10.30 13.02
C GLN A 26 10.87 -9.16 12.56
N PHE A 27 10.46 -7.90 12.79
CA PHE A 27 11.24 -6.72 12.43
C PHE A 27 12.42 -6.47 13.37
N GLU A 28 12.25 -6.76 14.66
CA GLU A 28 13.23 -6.44 15.70
C GLU A 28 14.55 -7.25 15.61
N LYS A 29 14.62 -8.25 14.72
CA LYS A 29 15.82 -9.08 14.51
C LYS A 29 16.73 -8.63 13.36
N ARG A 30 16.39 -7.56 12.61
CA ARG A 30 17.15 -7.14 11.41
C ARG A 30 18.00 -5.87 11.55
N THR A 31 18.05 -5.26 12.72
CA THR A 31 18.86 -4.06 12.96
C THR A 31 20.26 -4.42 13.46
N ILE A 32 21.10 -5.03 12.62
CA ILE A 32 22.56 -5.02 12.80
C ILE A 32 23.24 -4.74 11.44
N LEU A 33 23.52 -3.46 11.22
CA LEU A 33 24.56 -2.79 10.42
C LEU A 33 25.21 -3.51 9.20
N SER A 34 25.14 -2.87 8.02
CA SER A 34 26.26 -2.81 7.06
C SER A 34 26.19 -1.52 6.19
N PRO A 35 27.32 -0.81 5.99
CA PRO A 35 27.42 0.35 5.11
C PRO A 35 27.71 -0.10 3.66
N GLY A 36 26.68 -0.15 2.83
CA GLY A 36 26.81 -0.59 1.44
C GLY A 36 25.47 -0.76 0.76
N PHE A 37 24.65 0.29 0.77
CA PHE A 37 23.30 0.26 0.19
C PHE A 37 23.38 0.45 -1.33
N SER A 38 23.41 -0.65 -2.06
CA SER A 38 23.10 -0.65 -3.50
C SER A 38 22.25 -1.86 -3.88
N LYS A 39 21.16 -2.09 -3.15
CA LYS A 39 20.08 -2.91 -3.68
C LYS A 39 19.11 -1.96 -4.39
N LEU A 40 18.83 -2.22 -5.66
CA LEU A 40 17.87 -1.43 -6.43
C LEU A 40 16.53 -1.49 -5.69
N PRO A 41 15.84 -0.35 -5.47
CA PRO A 41 14.60 -0.30 -4.69
C PRO A 41 13.56 -1.30 -5.20
N MET A 42 13.60 -1.62 -6.49
CA MET A 42 12.71 -2.55 -7.15
C MET A 42 12.76 -3.99 -6.60
N GLU A 43 13.95 -4.51 -6.27
CA GLU A 43 14.09 -5.91 -5.80
C GLU A 43 13.73 -6.04 -4.31
N GLU A 44 13.97 -4.99 -3.53
CA GLU A 44 13.55 -4.94 -2.14
C GLU A 44 12.03 -4.82 -2.02
N LEU A 45 11.40 -4.00 -2.85
CA LEU A 45 9.95 -3.82 -2.87
C LEU A 45 9.20 -5.11 -3.21
N GLU A 46 9.73 -5.97 -4.09
CA GLU A 46 9.04 -7.23 -4.41
C GLU A 46 8.90 -8.15 -3.19
N SER A 47 9.80 -8.03 -2.20
CA SER A 47 9.68 -8.77 -0.93
C SER A 47 8.56 -8.25 -0.02
N TRP A 48 8.02 -7.07 -0.30
CA TRP A 48 6.91 -6.46 0.46
C TRP A 48 5.54 -6.86 -0.10
N LYS A 49 5.48 -7.55 -1.24
CA LYS A 49 4.24 -8.07 -1.82
C LYS A 49 3.64 -9.14 -0.91
N ARG A 50 2.36 -9.01 -0.58
CA ARG A 50 1.62 -10.02 0.20
C ARG A 50 1.06 -11.08 -0.75
N THR A 51 0.98 -12.33 -0.26
CA THR A 51 0.51 -13.48 -1.05
C THR A 51 -0.95 -13.38 -1.48
N HIS A 52 -1.76 -12.64 -0.73
CA HIS A 52 -3.19 -12.46 -0.98
C HIS A 52 -3.51 -11.21 -1.81
N GLU A 53 -2.51 -10.40 -2.18
CA GLU A 53 -2.74 -9.26 -3.06
C GLU A 53 -2.96 -9.72 -4.50
N THR A 54 -4.03 -9.20 -5.10
CA THR A 54 -4.27 -9.32 -6.52
C THR A 54 -3.19 -8.58 -7.33
N PRO A 55 -2.95 -8.96 -8.59
CA PRO A 55 -2.00 -8.24 -9.46
C PRO A 55 -2.31 -6.75 -9.59
N THR A 56 -3.59 -6.38 -9.57
CA THR A 56 -4.03 -4.97 -9.66
C THR A 56 -3.70 -4.20 -8.38
N GLU A 57 -3.98 -4.77 -7.20
CA GLU A 57 -3.61 -4.16 -5.92
C GLU A 57 -2.10 -3.96 -5.82
N TRP A 58 -1.32 -5.00 -6.17
CA TRP A 58 0.14 -4.91 -6.12
C TRP A 58 0.67 -3.85 -7.07
N ARG A 59 0.17 -3.77 -8.31
CA ARG A 59 0.61 -2.74 -9.28
C ARG A 59 0.44 -1.33 -8.72
N ILE A 60 -0.76 -1.01 -8.20
CA ILE A 60 -1.06 0.31 -7.67
C ILE A 60 -0.22 0.60 -6.42
N ARG A 61 -0.17 -0.35 -5.48
CA ARG A 61 0.61 -0.21 -4.24
C ARG A 61 2.09 -0.02 -4.54
N ARG A 62 2.64 -0.82 -5.45
CA ARG A 62 4.04 -0.77 -5.85
C ARG A 62 4.40 0.58 -6.47
N SER A 63 3.56 1.15 -7.34
CA SER A 63 3.79 2.51 -7.86
C SER A 63 3.87 3.57 -6.76
N PHE A 64 3.05 3.44 -5.72
CA PHE A 64 3.12 4.33 -4.56
C PHE A 64 4.40 4.14 -3.74
N LEU A 65 4.81 2.88 -3.52
CA LEU A 65 6.05 2.54 -2.82
C LEU A 65 7.27 3.06 -3.57
N GLU A 66 7.36 2.82 -4.88
CA GLU A 66 8.49 3.25 -5.72
C GLU A 66 8.66 4.78 -5.72
N LYS A 67 7.56 5.53 -5.85
CA LYS A 67 7.59 7.01 -5.87
C LYS A 67 8.07 7.61 -4.54
N ASN A 68 7.81 6.93 -3.42
CA ASN A 68 7.97 7.48 -2.07
C ASN A 68 9.02 6.75 -1.22
N PHE A 69 9.73 5.77 -1.78
CA PHE A 69 10.68 4.91 -1.09
C PHE A 69 11.72 5.67 -0.26
N ASN A 70 12.27 6.75 -0.81
CA ASN A 70 13.32 7.55 -0.16
C ASN A 70 12.77 8.74 0.65
N LYS A 71 11.45 8.94 0.70
CA LYS A 71 10.82 10.11 1.33
C LYS A 71 10.28 9.84 2.73
N LEU A 72 10.03 8.57 3.05
CA LEU A 72 9.33 8.16 4.25
C LEU A 72 10.05 7.01 4.95
N HIS A 73 9.85 6.89 6.26
CA HIS A 73 10.27 5.71 7.01
C HIS A 73 9.54 4.45 6.47
N PRO A 74 10.21 3.29 6.37
CA PRO A 74 9.64 2.07 5.80
C PRO A 74 8.24 1.69 6.34
N GLU A 75 8.07 1.73 7.66
CA GLU A 75 6.79 1.40 8.32
C GLU A 75 5.66 2.38 7.94
N ARG A 76 5.99 3.67 7.87
CA ARG A 76 5.01 4.70 7.49
C ARG A 76 4.65 4.57 6.01
N LEU A 77 5.65 4.30 5.17
CA LEU A 77 5.48 4.07 3.75
C LEU A 77 4.58 2.86 3.49
N GLU A 78 4.82 1.74 4.18
CA GLU A 78 3.99 0.54 4.06
C GLU A 78 2.52 0.85 4.42
N CYS A 79 2.30 1.47 5.58
CA CYS A 79 0.96 1.84 6.04
C CYS A 79 0.23 2.75 5.05
N LEU A 80 0.88 3.83 4.59
CA LEU A 80 0.28 4.76 3.63
C LEU A 80 0.04 4.13 2.26
N SER A 81 0.89 3.19 1.84
CA SER A 81 0.70 2.46 0.58
C SER A 81 -0.60 1.64 0.59
N HIS A 82 -0.94 1.02 1.73
CA HIS A 82 -2.21 0.32 1.90
C HIS A 82 -3.39 1.29 1.94
N CYS A 83 -3.29 2.40 2.68
CA CYS A 83 -4.32 3.44 2.69
C CYS A 83 -4.60 3.98 1.29
N PHE A 84 -3.55 4.25 0.51
CA PHE A 84 -3.67 4.72 -0.87
C PHE A 84 -4.38 3.70 -1.75
N THR A 85 -3.92 2.44 -1.78
CA THR A 85 -4.56 1.38 -2.57
C THR A 85 -6.02 1.20 -2.21
N ASN A 86 -6.36 1.23 -0.91
CA ASN A 86 -7.74 1.10 -0.45
C ASN A 86 -8.62 2.30 -0.83
N ALA A 87 -8.08 3.52 -0.73
CA ALA A 87 -8.77 4.72 -1.16
C ALA A 87 -8.99 4.74 -2.69
N THR A 88 -8.01 4.30 -3.48
CA THR A 88 -8.08 4.31 -4.93
C THR A 88 -8.98 3.20 -5.49
N LEU A 89 -8.83 1.95 -5.03
CA LEU A 89 -9.58 0.79 -5.55
C LEU A 89 -10.95 0.64 -4.90
N TYR A 90 -11.01 0.72 -3.57
CA TYR A 90 -12.20 0.40 -2.80
C TYR A 90 -12.96 1.65 -2.33
N LYS A 91 -12.46 2.85 -2.64
CA LYS A 91 -13.07 4.15 -2.27
C LYS A 91 -13.27 4.30 -0.76
N VAL A 92 -12.44 3.64 0.03
CA VAL A 92 -12.40 3.75 1.49
C VAL A 92 -11.95 5.16 1.88
N LYS A 93 -12.55 5.72 2.93
CA LYS A 93 -12.15 7.01 3.50
C LYS A 93 -11.45 6.81 4.83
N TYR A 94 -10.39 7.59 5.02
CA TYR A 94 -9.61 7.67 6.25
C TYR A 94 -9.78 9.07 6.88
N PRO A 95 -9.26 9.33 8.09
CA PRO A 95 -9.23 10.67 8.66
C PRO A 95 -8.60 11.69 7.70
N GLU A 96 -9.09 12.93 7.74
CA GLU A 96 -8.75 14.00 6.79
C GLU A 96 -7.24 14.16 6.59
N LYS A 97 -6.47 14.20 7.67
CA LYS A 97 -4.99 14.30 7.62
C LYS A 97 -4.34 13.17 6.82
N VAL A 98 -4.86 11.94 6.93
CA VAL A 98 -4.35 10.79 6.17
C VAL A 98 -4.74 10.91 4.70
N MET A 99 -5.97 11.36 4.43
CA MET A 99 -6.44 11.60 3.06
C MET A 99 -5.59 12.65 2.34
N GLU A 100 -5.29 13.77 3.00
CA GLU A 100 -4.41 14.81 2.47
C GLU A 100 -3.01 14.27 2.15
N GLU A 101 -2.43 13.50 3.07
CA GLU A 101 -1.09 12.93 2.92
C GLU A 101 -1.01 11.92 1.77
N ILE A 102 -1.96 10.97 1.66
CA ILE A 102 -1.96 10.00 0.56
C ILE A 102 -2.25 10.66 -0.80
N ASN A 103 -3.07 11.71 -0.84
CA ASN A 103 -3.35 12.44 -2.07
C ASN A 103 -2.10 13.19 -2.57
N LEU A 104 -1.40 13.89 -1.67
CA LEU A 104 -0.17 14.61 -2.00
C LEU A 104 0.94 13.64 -2.48
N LEU A 105 1.12 12.52 -1.77
CA LEU A 105 2.13 11.52 -2.13
C LEU A 105 1.75 10.73 -3.38
N GLY A 106 0.45 10.52 -3.61
CA GLY A 106 -0.14 9.74 -4.71
C GLY A 106 -0.32 10.50 -6.03
N GLU A 107 -0.10 11.82 -6.05
CA GLU A 107 -0.29 12.67 -7.23
C GLU A 107 0.41 12.13 -8.48
N GLY A 108 -0.28 12.04 -9.62
CA GLY A 108 0.30 11.53 -10.87
C GLY A 108 0.48 9.99 -10.96
N ILE A 109 0.18 9.23 -9.90
CA ILE A 109 0.13 7.76 -9.97
C ILE A 109 -1.18 7.28 -10.62
N GLU A 110 -2.28 7.98 -10.37
CA GLU A 110 -3.61 7.58 -10.85
C GLU A 110 -3.70 7.66 -12.38
N GLU A 111 -3.14 8.70 -13.00
CA GLU A 111 -3.14 8.92 -14.46
C GLU A 111 -2.45 7.78 -15.23
N ALA A 112 -1.36 7.24 -14.67
CA ALA A 112 -0.65 6.11 -15.25
C ALA A 112 -1.49 4.82 -15.24
N ASN A 113 -2.35 4.63 -14.23
CA ASN A 113 -3.15 3.42 -14.08
C ASN A 113 -4.43 3.42 -14.93
N THR A 114 -5.09 4.57 -15.10
CA THR A 114 -6.29 4.68 -15.96
C THR A 114 -5.98 4.51 -17.44
N CYS A 115 -4.77 4.90 -17.88
CA CYS A 115 -4.38 4.78 -19.29
C CYS A 115 -4.11 3.32 -19.71
N GLU A 116 -3.66 2.46 -18.79
CA GLU A 116 -3.48 1.03 -19.05
C GLU A 116 -4.79 0.25 -19.05
N GLN A 117 -5.74 0.60 -18.17
CA GLN A 117 -7.03 -0.09 -18.09
C GLN A 117 -7.88 0.10 -19.36
N ARG A 118 -7.74 1.22 -20.08
CA ARG A 118 -8.45 1.46 -21.35
C ARG A 118 -7.91 0.66 -22.53
N LYS A 119 -6.67 0.17 -22.48
CA LYS A 119 -6.07 -0.62 -23.56
C LYS A 119 -6.47 -2.10 -23.54
N ASN A 120 -6.93 -2.62 -22.41
CA ASN A 120 -7.33 -4.03 -22.26
C ASN A 120 -8.78 -4.32 -22.66
N PHE A 121 -9.55 -3.30 -23.06
CA PHE A 121 -10.94 -3.44 -23.53
C PHE A 121 -11.12 -3.05 -25.01
N SER A 122 -10.02 -2.94 -25.78
CA SER A 122 -10.06 -2.66 -27.22
C SER A 122 -9.61 -3.83 -28.07
#